data_AF-A0A660V616-F1
#
_entry.id   AF-A0A660V616-F1
#
_cell.length_a   1.000
_cell.length_b   1.000
_cell.length_c   1.000
_cell.angle_alpha   90.00
_cell.angle_beta   90.00
_cell.angle_gamma   90.00
#
_symmetry.space_group_name_H-M   'P 1'
#
loop_
_entity.id
_entity.type
_entity.pdbx_description
1 polymer ?
#
loop_
_entity_poly.entity_id
_entity_poly.type
_entity_poly.pdbx_seq_one_letter_code
_entity_poly.pdbx_strand_id
1 'polypeptide(L)'
;MGRVNINTAPKEVLMAISAYIDEEKADAIVDYRRDNQFVKPTDLAKVPGLETIFTRDPSLKNYLTTVSTYFIVRFKTEGTVGKVRGYAVIKRVAGKTTLIYWKEE
;
A
#
# COMPACT_ATOMS: atom_id res chain seq x y z
N MET A 1 8.46 -1.24 11.78
CA MET A 1 7.80 0.06 11.50
C MET A 1 6.79 -0.13 10.39
N GLY A 2 5.71 0.66 10.40
CA GLY A 2 4.70 0.65 9.34
C GLY A 2 5.28 1.25 8.06
N ARG A 3 5.66 0.39 7.10
CA ARG A 3 6.15 0.81 5.79
C ARG A 3 4.99 0.93 4.82
N VAL A 4 5.11 1.85 3.87
CA VAL A 4 4.13 2.12 2.82
C VAL A 4 4.33 1.11 1.70
N ASN A 5 3.24 0.39 1.35
CA ASN A 5 3.28 -0.55 0.25
C ASN A 5 3.09 0.16 -1.09
N ILE A 6 4.13 0.27 -1.90
CA ILE A 6 4.11 0.99 -3.20
C ILE A 6 3.16 0.36 -4.22
N ASN A 7 2.82 -0.91 -4.07
CA ASN A 7 1.85 -1.57 -4.96
C ASN A 7 0.39 -1.17 -4.65
N THR A 8 0.11 -0.61 -3.46
CA THR A 8 -1.27 -0.33 -3.03
C THR A 8 -1.49 1.06 -2.45
N ALA A 9 -0.42 1.83 -2.20
CA ALA A 9 -0.53 3.16 -1.62
C ALA A 9 -1.32 4.12 -2.53
N PRO A 10 -2.25 4.91 -1.99
CA PRO A 10 -2.87 6.01 -2.73
C PRO A 10 -1.86 7.03 -3.23
N LYS A 11 -2.21 7.77 -4.28
CA LYS A 11 -1.36 8.79 -4.90
C LYS A 11 -0.87 9.83 -3.87
N GLU A 12 -1.77 10.29 -3.03
CA GLU A 12 -1.51 11.31 -2.00
C GLU A 12 -0.48 10.81 -0.97
N VAL A 13 -0.53 9.51 -0.64
CA VAL A 13 0.44 8.88 0.26
C VAL A 13 1.82 8.78 -0.41
N LEU A 14 1.86 8.51 -1.72
CA LEU A 14 3.12 8.50 -2.47
C LEU A 14 3.75 9.89 -2.54
N MET A 15 2.96 10.94 -2.72
CA MET A 15 3.45 12.32 -2.71
C MET A 15 3.94 12.75 -1.33
N ALA A 16 3.26 12.31 -0.26
CA ALA A 16 3.63 12.67 1.10
C ALA A 16 4.90 11.98 1.61
N ILE A 17 5.32 10.87 0.99
CA ILE A 17 6.45 10.08 1.52
C ILE A 17 7.82 10.67 1.19
N SER A 18 7.92 11.51 0.15
CA SER A 18 9.16 12.18 -0.23
C SER A 18 8.86 13.47 -0.97
N ALA A 19 9.58 14.54 -0.64
CA ALA A 19 9.47 15.83 -1.33
C ALA A 19 9.90 15.77 -2.81
N TYR A 20 10.54 14.68 -3.25
CA TYR A 20 10.95 14.46 -4.63
C TYR A 20 9.94 13.65 -5.45
N ILE A 21 8.80 13.27 -4.86
CA ILE A 21 7.67 12.64 -5.55
C ILE A 21 6.57 13.68 -5.64
N ASP A 22 6.59 14.45 -6.72
CA ASP A 22 5.51 15.36 -7.08
C ASP A 22 4.32 14.59 -7.69
N GLU A 23 3.30 15.34 -8.07
CA GLU A 23 2.06 14.80 -8.59
C GLU A 23 2.29 13.94 -9.85
N GLU A 24 3.08 14.44 -10.78
CA GLU A 24 3.42 13.75 -12.05
C GLU A 24 4.15 12.42 -11.78
N LYS A 25 5.13 12.42 -10.88
CA LYS A 25 5.83 11.19 -10.49
C LYS A 25 4.90 10.23 -9.77
N ALA A 26 4.00 10.71 -8.92
CA ALA A 26 3.02 9.86 -8.25
C ALA A 26 2.06 9.18 -9.24
N ASP A 27 1.60 9.91 -10.26
CA ASP A 27 0.81 9.34 -11.36
C ASP A 27 1.62 8.31 -12.14
N ALA A 28 2.87 8.61 -12.48
CA ALA A 28 3.76 7.66 -13.16
C ALA A 28 3.95 6.35 -12.36
N ILE A 29 4.05 6.42 -11.03
CA ILE A 29 4.11 5.24 -10.17
C ILE A 29 2.80 4.43 -10.24
N VAL A 30 1.66 5.13 -10.15
CA VAL A 30 0.32 4.50 -10.18
C VAL A 30 0.08 3.83 -11.51
N ASP A 31 0.49 4.44 -12.62
CA ASP A 31 0.33 3.89 -13.96
C ASP A 31 1.29 2.74 -14.21
N TYR A 32 2.57 2.89 -13.85
CA TYR A 32 3.56 1.82 -13.96
C TYR A 32 3.10 0.53 -13.28
N ARG A 33 2.52 0.64 -12.06
CA ARG A 33 2.09 -0.53 -11.28
C ARG A 33 0.79 -1.20 -11.77
N ARG A 34 0.09 -0.62 -12.74
CA ARG A 34 -1.07 -1.28 -13.37
C ARG A 34 -0.63 -2.53 -14.14
N ASP A 35 0.50 -2.40 -14.84
CA ASP A 35 1.03 -3.45 -15.71
C ASP A 35 2.28 -4.13 -15.13
N ASN A 36 2.97 -3.48 -14.16
CA ASN A 36 4.23 -3.97 -13.61
C ASN A 36 4.23 -4.00 -12.07
N GLN A 37 4.20 -5.17 -11.47
CA GLN A 37 4.30 -5.27 -10.02
C GLN A 37 5.72 -4.96 -9.53
N PHE A 38 5.85 -4.08 -8.53
CA PHE A 38 7.14 -3.86 -7.85
C PHE A 38 7.46 -5.05 -6.93
N VAL A 39 8.66 -5.61 -7.06
CA VAL A 39 9.12 -6.78 -6.29
C VAL A 39 9.89 -6.33 -5.05
N LYS A 40 10.69 -5.28 -5.17
CA LYS A 40 11.44 -4.66 -4.07
C LYS A 40 11.29 -3.14 -4.08
N PRO A 41 11.47 -2.45 -2.93
CA PRO A 41 11.36 -0.99 -2.87
C PRO A 41 12.20 -0.24 -3.90
N THR A 42 13.40 -0.73 -4.21
CA THR A 42 14.31 -0.09 -5.18
C THR A 42 13.85 -0.18 -6.62
N ASP A 43 12.84 -1.02 -6.92
CA ASP A 43 12.23 -1.05 -8.26
C ASP A 43 11.49 0.25 -8.61
N LEU A 44 11.25 1.13 -7.63
CA LEU A 44 10.71 2.47 -7.88
C LEU A 44 11.55 3.26 -8.89
N ALA A 45 12.87 3.03 -8.93
CA ALA A 45 13.77 3.67 -9.90
C ALA A 45 13.60 3.19 -11.36
N LYS A 46 12.74 2.18 -11.60
CA LYS A 46 12.37 1.74 -12.96
C LYS A 46 11.24 2.56 -13.56
N VAL A 47 10.53 3.33 -12.74
CA VAL A 47 9.48 4.23 -13.22
C VAL A 47 10.16 5.41 -13.93
N PRO A 48 9.75 5.75 -15.16
CA PRO A 48 10.29 6.90 -15.87
C PRO A 48 10.24 8.18 -15.02
N GLY A 49 11.35 8.90 -14.94
CA GLY A 49 11.48 10.13 -14.15
C GLY A 49 11.83 9.92 -12.66
N LEU A 50 12.02 8.67 -12.21
CA LEU A 50 12.42 8.30 -10.85
C LEU A 50 13.76 7.58 -10.78
N GLU A 51 14.55 7.56 -11.85
CA GLU A 51 15.82 6.83 -11.94
C GLU A 51 16.81 7.25 -10.86
N THR A 52 16.78 8.53 -10.47
CA THR A 52 17.68 9.11 -9.45
C THR A 52 17.04 9.29 -8.08
N ILE A 53 15.83 8.76 -7.85
CA ILE A 53 15.06 9.03 -6.62
C ILE A 53 15.81 8.65 -5.35
N PHE A 54 16.51 7.50 -5.35
CA PHE A 54 17.27 7.04 -4.19
C PHE A 54 18.63 7.73 -4.02
N THR A 55 19.10 8.45 -5.04
CA THR A 55 20.25 9.34 -4.91
C THR A 55 19.81 10.67 -4.28
N ARG A 56 18.64 11.19 -4.68
CA ARG A 56 18.06 12.43 -4.14
C ARG A 56 17.50 12.27 -2.73
N ASP A 57 16.91 11.10 -2.44
CA ASP A 57 16.39 10.71 -1.14
C ASP A 57 16.82 9.27 -0.79
N PRO A 58 18.04 9.09 -0.27
CA PRO A 58 18.53 7.77 0.16
C PRO A 58 17.72 7.15 1.30
N SER A 59 16.98 7.97 2.06
CA SER A 59 16.20 7.53 3.22
C SER A 59 14.89 6.86 2.82
N LEU A 60 14.35 7.19 1.64
CA LEU A 60 13.09 6.69 1.11
C LEU A 60 12.95 5.16 1.20
N LYS A 61 14.03 4.42 0.93
CA LYS A 61 14.05 2.96 0.98
C LYS A 61 13.61 2.37 2.34
N ASN A 62 13.78 3.13 3.42
CA ASN A 62 13.43 2.69 4.77
C ASN A 62 11.92 2.76 5.05
N TYR A 63 11.20 3.61 4.31
CA TYR A 63 9.76 3.82 4.47
C TYR A 63 8.93 2.96 3.52
N LEU A 64 9.55 2.35 2.50
CA LEU A 64 8.88 1.59 1.47
C LEU A 64 8.89 0.08 1.70
N THR A 65 7.81 -0.57 1.26
CA THR A 65 7.67 -2.03 1.16
C THR A 65 6.91 -2.39 -0.11
N THR A 66 6.98 -3.65 -0.53
CA THR A 66 6.18 -4.21 -1.64
C THR A 66 5.13 -5.21 -1.16
N VAL A 67 5.16 -5.52 0.14
CA VAL A 67 4.28 -6.50 0.79
C VAL A 67 3.68 -5.93 2.07
N SER A 68 2.46 -6.38 2.39
CA SER A 68 1.72 -6.02 3.59
C SER A 68 1.47 -7.23 4.49
N THR A 69 1.52 -6.99 5.80
CA THR A 69 1.21 -7.96 6.88
C THR A 69 -0.18 -7.75 7.47
N TYR A 70 -0.73 -6.54 7.32
CA TYR A 70 -2.02 -6.14 7.89
C TYR A 70 -3.00 -5.82 6.77
N PHE A 71 -4.25 -6.24 6.94
CA PHE A 71 -5.32 -6.02 5.97
C PHE A 71 -6.61 -5.64 6.70
N ILE A 72 -7.43 -4.82 6.05
CA ILE A 72 -8.80 -4.56 6.46
C ILE A 72 -9.71 -5.37 5.53
N VAL A 73 -10.47 -6.30 6.10
CA VAL A 73 -11.50 -7.07 5.41
C VAL A 73 -12.83 -6.38 5.69
N ARG A 74 -13.47 -5.84 4.65
CA ARG A 74 -14.83 -5.30 4.75
C ARG A 74 -15.83 -6.37 4.36
N PHE A 75 -16.89 -6.54 5.15
CA PHE A 75 -17.91 -7.55 4.92
C PHE A 75 -19.31 -6.94 5.02
N LYS A 76 -20.24 -7.58 4.31
CA LYS A 76 -21.67 -7.28 4.34
C LYS A 76 -22.42 -8.60 4.41
N THR A 77 -23.35 -8.70 5.35
CA THR A 77 -24.24 -9.86 5.49
C THR A 77 -25.69 -9.41 5.36
N GLU A 78 -26.53 -10.31 4.85
CA GLU A 78 -27.97 -10.11 4.69
C GLU A 78 -28.67 -11.37 5.19
N GLY A 79 -29.58 -11.21 6.14
CA GLY A 79 -30.39 -12.28 6.70
C GLY A 79 -31.85 -11.88 6.80
N THR A 80 -32.70 -12.79 7.26
CA THR A 80 -34.14 -12.56 7.44
C THR A 80 -34.45 -11.38 8.37
N VAL A 81 -33.54 -11.07 9.29
CA VAL A 81 -33.71 -10.05 10.33
C VAL A 81 -33.04 -8.71 10.00
N GLY A 82 -32.29 -8.59 8.90
CA GLY A 82 -31.67 -7.33 8.50
C GLY A 82 -30.34 -7.46 7.74
N LYS A 83 -29.70 -6.31 7.55
CA LYS A 83 -28.40 -6.16 6.87
C LYS A 83 -27.37 -5.64 7.86
N VAL A 84 -26.23 -6.31 7.94
CA VAL A 84 -25.09 -5.87 8.74
C VAL A 84 -23.92 -5.55 7.82
N ARG A 85 -23.21 -4.47 8.12
CA ARG A 85 -21.93 -4.13 7.52
C ARG A 85 -20.89 -4.02 8.62
N GLY A 86 -19.67 -4.37 8.31
CA GLY A 86 -18.59 -4.31 9.27
C GLY A 86 -17.24 -4.45 8.61
N TYR A 87 -16.21 -4.29 9.44
CA TYR A 87 -14.85 -4.53 9.02
C TYR A 87 -14.07 -5.28 10.08
N ALA A 88 -13.07 -6.03 9.62
CA ALA A 88 -12.13 -6.77 10.43
C ALA A 88 -10.70 -6.36 10.07
N VAL A 89 -9.86 -6.14 11.08
CA VAL A 89 -8.42 -6.00 10.92
C VAL A 89 -7.79 -7.37 11.11
N ILE A 90 -7.09 -7.86 10.10
CA ILE A 90 -6.40 -9.14 10.15
C ILE A 90 -4.88 -8.96 10.03
N LYS A 91 -4.13 -9.83 10.71
CA LYS A 91 -2.68 -9.98 10.58
C LYS A 91 -2.38 -11.28 9.85
N ARG A 92 -1.54 -11.22 8.82
CA ARG A 92 -1.11 -12.39 8.05
C ARG A 92 0.41 -12.55 8.11
N VAL A 93 0.89 -13.65 8.69
CA VAL A 93 2.31 -13.97 8.79
C VAL A 93 2.52 -15.45 8.46
N ALA A 94 3.45 -15.74 7.54
CA ALA A 94 3.85 -17.11 7.19
C ALA A 94 2.66 -18.06 6.89
N GLY A 95 1.70 -17.59 6.08
CA GLY A 95 0.50 -18.35 5.71
C GLY A 95 -0.57 -18.46 6.81
N LYS A 96 -0.31 -17.99 8.03
CA LYS A 96 -1.30 -17.93 9.11
C LYS A 96 -1.99 -16.56 9.12
N THR A 97 -3.30 -16.58 9.32
CA THR A 97 -4.14 -15.39 9.45
C THR A 97 -4.73 -15.34 10.84
N THR A 98 -4.62 -14.17 11.49
CA THR A 98 -5.17 -13.92 12.83
C THR A 98 -6.07 -12.70 12.78
N LEU A 99 -7.28 -12.83 13.31
CA LEU A 99 -8.18 -11.71 13.55
C LEU A 99 -7.63 -10.87 14.71
N ILE A 100 -7.39 -9.58 14.48
CA ILE A 100 -6.94 -8.65 15.52
C ILE A 100 -8.14 -7.97 16.18
N TYR A 101 -9.05 -7.48 15.34
CA TYR A 101 -10.17 -6.66 15.75
C TYR A 101 -11.26 -6.73 14.70
N TRP A 102 -12.52 -6.59 15.10
CA TRP A 102 -13.63 -6.39 14.18
C TRP A 102 -14.69 -5.48 14.81
N LYS A 103 -15.49 -4.85 13.95
CA LYS A 103 -16.56 -3.94 14.35
C LYS A 103 -17.66 -3.89 13.29
N GLU A 104 -18.91 -3.74 13.74
CA GLU A 104 -20.06 -3.36 12.89
C GLU A 104 -20.07 -1.84 12.64
N GLU A 105 -20.44 -1.45 11.43
CA GLU A 105 -20.56 -0.05 11.00
C GLU A 105 -21.86 0.60 11.49
#